data_AF-A0A4C1VR14-F1
#
_entry.id   AF-A0A4C1VR14-F1
#
_cell.length_a   1.000
_cell.length_b   1.000
_cell.length_c   1.000
_cell.angle_alpha   90.00
_cell.angle_beta   90.00
_cell.angle_gamma   90.00
#
_symmetry.space_group_name_H-M   'P 1'
#
loop_
_entity.id
_entity.type
_entity.pdbx_description
1 polymer ?
#
loop_
_entity_poly.entity_id
_entity_poly.type
_entity_poly.pdbx_seq_one_letter_code
_entity_poly.pdbx_strand_id
1 'polypeptide(L)'
;MDDKIDDVCELMKIRRLDILRDAVTDDNVTETENMIDDGNESQITVAEIMKTLGGIKVGKAAGCDRVSSEMLRSVGDIVASLLYQHFNKCWKSHRALQSLYSGSSACVRMNGAYTDWFDIRRGVGRGCIASP
;
A
#
# COMPACT_ATOMS: atom_id res chain seq x y z
N MET A 1 -22.83 -2.31 -28.22
CA MET A 1 -21.36 -2.44 -28.46
C MET A 1 -20.74 -2.55 -27.07
N ASP A 2 -21.11 -3.61 -26.33
CA ASP A 2 -20.96 -3.66 -24.87
C ASP A 2 -20.39 -5.02 -24.43
N ASP A 3 -19.68 -5.71 -25.33
CA ASP A 3 -19.32 -7.13 -25.17
C ASP A 3 -17.83 -7.34 -24.83
N LYS A 4 -17.15 -6.34 -24.24
CA LYS A 4 -15.70 -6.43 -23.93
C LYS A 4 -15.33 -6.24 -22.45
N ILE A 5 -16.30 -5.96 -21.58
CA ILE A 5 -16.06 -5.80 -20.14
C ILE A 5 -16.20 -7.12 -19.38
N ASP A 6 -17.03 -8.04 -19.84
CA ASP A 6 -17.21 -9.34 -19.20
C ASP A 6 -16.00 -10.26 -19.36
N ASP A 7 -15.33 -10.24 -20.51
CA ASP A 7 -14.13 -11.06 -20.77
C ASP A 7 -12.94 -10.70 -19.87
N VAL A 8 -12.76 -9.41 -19.53
CA VAL A 8 -11.70 -8.96 -18.62
C VAL A 8 -11.99 -9.38 -17.19
N CYS A 9 -13.27 -9.35 -16.80
CA CYS A 9 -13.73 -9.79 -15.49
C CYS A 9 -13.53 -11.31 -15.33
N GLU A 10 -13.80 -12.10 -16.38
CA GLU A 10 -13.51 -13.54 -16.40
C GLU A 10 -12.00 -13.84 -16.42
N LEU A 11 -11.19 -13.09 -17.19
CA LEU A 11 -9.72 -13.23 -17.18
C LEU A 11 -9.09 -12.93 -15.81
N MET A 12 -9.62 -11.95 -15.08
CA MET A 12 -9.18 -11.66 -13.71
C MET A 12 -9.62 -12.74 -12.71
N LYS A 13 -10.78 -13.37 -12.91
CA LYS A 13 -11.24 -14.51 -12.10
C LYS A 13 -10.42 -15.76 -12.37
N ILE A 14 -10.08 -16.04 -13.63
CA ILE A 14 -9.25 -17.18 -14.04
C ILE A 14 -7.85 -17.04 -13.44
N ARG A 15 -7.20 -15.88 -13.59
CA ARG A 15 -5.86 -15.64 -13.01
C ARG A 15 -5.86 -15.74 -11.49
N ARG A 16 -6.94 -15.32 -10.82
CA ARG A 16 -7.10 -15.45 -9.36
C ARG A 16 -7.29 -16.91 -8.91
N LEU A 17 -7.88 -17.75 -9.75
CA LEU A 17 -8.03 -19.19 -9.52
C LEU A 17 -6.72 -19.95 -9.72
N ASP A 18 -5.89 -19.53 -10.67
CA ASP A 18 -4.57 -20.14 -10.91
C ASP A 18 -3.61 -19.84 -9.74
N ILE A 19 -3.62 -18.61 -9.22
CA ILE A 19 -2.83 -18.22 -8.03
C ILE A 19 -3.23 -19.04 -6.78
N LEU A 20 -4.50 -19.45 -6.66
CA LEU A 20 -4.97 -20.24 -5.53
C LEU A 20 -4.70 -21.75 -5.71
N ARG A 21 -4.50 -22.21 -6.95
CA ARG A 21 -4.28 -23.62 -7.28
C ARG A 21 -2.83 -24.05 -7.04
N ASP A 22 -1.87 -23.14 -7.26
CA ASP A 22 -0.45 -23.40 -7.00
C ASP A 22 -0.08 -23.42 -5.50
N ALA A 23 -1.05 -23.19 -4.60
CA ALA A 23 -0.85 -23.26 -3.15
C ALA A 23 -1.07 -24.67 -2.55
N VAL A 24 -1.36 -25.70 -3.36
CA VAL A 24 -1.53 -27.08 -2.88
C VAL A 24 -0.86 -28.06 -3.85
N THR A 25 0.06 -28.87 -3.31
CA THR A 25 1.01 -29.84 -3.94
C THR A 25 2.26 -29.17 -4.52
N ASP A 26 3.51 -29.55 -4.23
CA ASP A 26 4.10 -30.78 -3.68
C ASP A 26 5.50 -30.48 -3.11
N ASP A 27 6.05 -31.40 -2.32
CA ASP A 27 7.31 -31.31 -1.58
C ASP A 27 8.56 -31.24 -2.50
N ASN A 28 9.40 -30.19 -2.35
CA ASN A 28 10.88 -30.32 -2.20
C ASN A 28 11.60 -28.96 -2.13
N VAL A 29 12.56 -28.89 -1.20
CA VAL A 29 13.44 -27.77 -0.88
C VAL A 29 14.47 -27.52 -1.99
N THR A 30 14.61 -26.27 -2.42
CA THR A 30 15.95 -25.72 -2.73
C THR A 30 16.00 -24.23 -2.42
N GLU A 31 16.85 -23.93 -1.44
CA GLU A 31 17.12 -22.62 -0.88
C GLU A 31 17.69 -21.66 -1.93
N THR A 32 16.96 -20.60 -2.22
CA THR A 32 17.56 -19.27 -2.27
C THR A 32 16.68 -18.37 -1.42
N GLU A 33 17.18 -18.11 -0.22
CA GLU A 33 16.58 -17.27 0.80
C GLU A 33 16.34 -15.87 0.24
N ASN A 34 15.12 -15.60 -0.21
CA ASN A 34 14.60 -14.26 -0.06
C ASN A 34 14.34 -14.10 1.43
N MET A 35 15.35 -13.66 2.16
CA MET A 35 15.19 -13.09 3.49
C MET A 35 14.31 -11.85 3.33
N ILE A 36 13.01 -12.05 3.30
CA ILE A 36 12.10 -11.03 3.77
C ILE A 36 12.40 -10.99 5.26
N ASP A 37 13.28 -10.08 5.62
CA ASP A 37 13.37 -9.53 6.95
C ASP A 37 11.94 -9.13 7.34
N ASP A 38 11.21 -10.04 8.00
CA ASP A 38 10.01 -9.72 8.77
C ASP A 38 10.45 -9.02 10.06
N GLY A 39 11.39 -8.07 9.91
CA GLY A 39 11.79 -7.16 10.96
C GLY A 39 10.51 -6.64 11.57
N ASN A 40 10.33 -6.96 12.85
CA ASN A 40 9.11 -6.72 13.60
C ASN A 40 8.79 -5.23 13.81
N GLU A 41 9.21 -4.34 12.91
CA GLU A 41 8.96 -2.90 12.93
C GLU A 41 7.52 -2.52 12.52
N SER A 42 6.60 -3.49 12.46
CA SER A 42 5.43 -3.44 11.59
C SER A 42 4.17 -2.75 12.16
N GLN A 43 4.29 -2.01 13.26
CA GLN A 43 3.22 -1.12 13.74
C GLN A 43 3.76 0.22 14.22
N ILE A 44 3.10 1.30 13.78
CA ILE A 44 3.33 2.64 14.31
C ILE A 44 2.98 2.62 15.79
N THR A 45 3.95 2.89 16.66
CA THR A 45 3.76 2.85 18.11
C THR A 45 3.16 4.16 18.63
N VAL A 46 2.42 4.08 19.74
CA VAL A 46 1.88 5.28 20.41
C VAL A 46 3.00 6.23 20.86
N ALA A 47 4.14 5.69 21.30
CA ALA A 47 5.30 6.49 21.69
C ALA A 47 5.87 7.31 20.53
N GLU A 48 5.91 6.73 19.33
CA GLU A 48 6.34 7.42 18.11
C GLU A 48 5.35 8.52 17.71
N ILE A 49 4.05 8.25 17.82
CA ILE A 49 2.99 9.25 17.59
C ILE A 49 3.11 10.40 18.60
N MET A 50 3.32 10.12 19.88
CA MET A 50 3.50 11.16 20.89
C MET A 50 4.77 11.99 20.66
N LYS A 51 5.88 11.34 20.28
CA LYS A 51 7.13 12.01 19.94
C LYS A 51 6.95 12.96 18.75
N THR A 52 6.23 12.51 17.72
CA THR A 52 5.96 13.33 16.53
C THR A 52 4.98 14.46 16.82
N LEU A 53 3.93 14.22 17.62
CA LEU A 53 2.99 15.26 18.09
C LEU A 53 3.71 16.37 18.88
N GLY A 54 4.68 16.01 19.72
CA GLY A 54 5.51 16.98 20.46
C GLY A 54 6.39 17.84 19.54
N GLY A 55 6.78 17.32 18.38
CA GLY A 55 7.58 18.01 17.37
C GLY A 55 6.79 18.86 16.38
N ILE A 56 5.46 18.94 16.47
CA ILE A 56 4.64 19.73 15.54
C ILE A 56 4.91 21.23 15.75
N LYS A 57 5.25 21.91 14.65
CA LYS A 57 5.44 23.37 14.62
C LYS A 57 4.12 24.09 14.90
N VAL A 58 4.16 25.01 15.87
CA VAL A 58 3.06 25.87 16.32
C VAL A 58 2.90 27.10 15.41
N GLY A 59 1.72 27.73 15.42
CA GLY A 59 1.45 28.94 14.64
C GLY A 59 1.17 28.67 13.16
N LYS A 60 0.78 27.44 12.81
CA LYS A 60 0.25 27.12 11.49
C LYS A 60 -1.20 27.59 11.40
N ALA A 61 -1.59 28.11 10.23
CA ALA A 61 -3.00 28.34 9.96
C ALA A 61 -3.76 27.01 10.01
N ALA A 62 -4.91 26.99 10.69
CA ALA A 62 -5.77 25.82 10.73
C ALA A 62 -6.33 25.51 9.33
N GLY A 63 -6.58 24.23 9.05
CA GLY A 63 -7.17 23.78 7.80
C GLY A 63 -8.66 24.14 7.70
N CYS A 64 -9.32 23.61 6.66
CA CYS A 64 -10.79 23.76 6.50
C CYS A 64 -11.57 23.16 7.69
N ASP A 65 -10.96 22.18 8.37
CA ASP A 65 -11.47 21.54 9.59
C ASP A 65 -11.35 22.42 10.86
N ARG A 66 -10.66 23.57 10.76
CA ARG A 66 -10.37 24.49 11.87
C ARG A 66 -9.59 23.85 13.03
N VAL A 67 -8.95 22.70 12.80
CA VAL A 67 -8.11 22.04 13.80
C VAL A 67 -6.72 22.65 13.74
N SER A 68 -6.29 23.28 14.84
CA SER A 68 -4.96 23.89 14.92
C SER A 68 -3.90 22.92 15.45
N SER A 69 -2.63 23.19 15.14
CA SER A 69 -1.49 22.46 15.72
C SER A 69 -1.46 22.50 17.25
N GLU A 70 -1.91 23.60 17.86
CA GLU A 70 -2.01 23.74 19.32
C GLU A 70 -3.06 22.79 19.91
N MET A 71 -4.17 22.53 19.19
CA MET A 71 -5.22 21.62 19.64
C MET A 71 -4.73 20.18 19.63
N LEU A 72 -3.93 19.80 18.63
CA LEU A 72 -3.32 18.47 18.58
C LEU A 72 -2.30 18.28 19.71
N ARG A 73 -1.56 19.33 20.05
CA ARG A 73 -0.55 19.29 21.11
C ARG A 73 -1.14 19.32 22.52
N SER A 74 -2.28 19.99 22.73
CA SER A 74 -2.93 20.10 24.04
C SER A 74 -3.74 18.87 24.41
N VAL A 75 -4.35 18.18 23.44
CA VAL A 75 -5.20 16.99 23.65
C VAL A 75 -4.46 15.70 23.29
N GLY A 76 -3.13 15.69 23.48
CA GLY A 76 -2.17 14.74 22.93
C GLY A 76 -2.53 13.25 23.11
N ASP A 77 -2.97 12.83 24.29
CA ASP A 77 -3.25 11.41 24.59
C ASP A 77 -4.46 10.85 23.81
N ILE A 78 -5.52 11.66 23.70
CA ILE A 78 -6.74 11.29 22.97
C ILE A 78 -6.46 11.26 21.47
N VAL A 79 -5.75 12.28 20.98
CA VAL A 79 -5.33 12.38 19.59
C VAL A 79 -4.39 11.23 19.23
N ALA A 80 -3.43 10.89 20.10
CA ALA A 80 -2.49 9.80 19.86
C ALA A 80 -3.19 8.45 19.72
N SER A 81 -4.18 8.17 20.58
CA SER A 81 -4.97 6.94 20.52
C SER A 81 -5.78 6.84 19.23
N LEU A 82 -6.39 7.96 18.80
CA LEU A 82 -7.15 8.02 17.55
C LEU A 82 -6.25 7.83 16.32
N LEU A 83 -5.10 8.51 16.30
CA LEU A 83 -4.11 8.40 15.22
C LEU A 83 -3.53 7.00 15.14
N TYR A 84 -3.23 6.37 16.28
CA TYR A 84 -2.73 4.99 16.32
C TYR A 84 -3.69 4.04 15.61
N GLN A 85 -4.99 4.13 15.90
CA GLN A 85 -5.99 3.28 15.26
C GLN A 85 -6.09 3.54 13.76
N HIS A 86 -6.17 4.81 13.34
CA HIS A 86 -6.34 5.19 11.95
C HIS A 86 -5.11 4.86 11.11
N PHE A 87 -3.93 5.24 11.58
CA PHE A 87 -2.68 5.02 10.86
C PHE A 87 -2.36 3.54 10.75
N ASN A 88 -2.55 2.74 11.80
CA ASN A 88 -2.34 1.29 11.69
C ASN A 88 -3.38 0.61 10.79
N LYS A 89 -4.60 1.15 10.68
CA LYS A 89 -5.57 0.68 9.68
C LYS A 89 -5.10 1.00 8.26
N CYS A 90 -4.65 2.23 7.99
CA CYS A 90 -4.11 2.63 6.69
C CYS A 90 -2.84 1.86 6.33
N TRP A 91 -1.95 1.61 7.29
CA TRP A 91 -0.70 0.86 7.12
C TRP A 91 -0.96 -0.56 6.64
N LYS A 92 -1.94 -1.24 7.23
CA LYS A 92 -2.38 -2.59 6.79
C LYS A 92 -2.88 -2.57 5.35
N SER A 93 -3.65 -1.55 4.97
CA SER A 93 -4.13 -1.39 3.58
C SER A 93 -3.00 -1.11 2.60
N HIS A 94 -1.99 -0.32 2.98
CA HIS A 94 -0.82 -0.06 2.15
C HIS A 94 -0.04 -1.33 1.83
N ARG A 95 0.17 -2.21 2.81
CA ARG A 95 0.81 -3.52 2.59
C ARG A 95 0.00 -4.40 1.62
N ALA A 96 -1.32 -4.41 1.77
CA ALA A 96 -2.19 -5.12 0.85
C ALA A 96 -2.04 -4.58 -0.58
N LEU A 97 -1.99 -3.25 -0.76
CA LEU A 97 -1.72 -2.65 -2.08
C LEU A 97 -0.32 -3.02 -2.59
N GLN A 98 0.74 -2.92 -1.78
CA GLN A 98 2.08 -3.30 -2.18
C GLN A 98 2.15 -4.77 -2.67
N SER A 99 1.47 -5.69 -2.00
CA SER A 99 1.44 -7.10 -2.43
C SER A 99 0.82 -7.30 -3.82
N LEU A 100 -0.12 -6.43 -4.24
CA LEU A 100 -0.71 -6.50 -5.58
C LEU A 100 0.29 -6.08 -6.69
N TYR A 101 1.26 -5.24 -6.35
CA TYR A 101 2.30 -4.80 -7.28
C TYR A 101 3.59 -5.63 -7.18
N SER A 102 3.73 -6.45 -6.13
CA SER A 102 4.87 -7.35 -5.96
C SER A 102 4.97 -8.33 -7.12
N GLY A 103 6.15 -8.44 -7.73
CA GLY A 103 6.38 -9.30 -8.90
C GLY A 103 5.63 -8.87 -10.17
N SER A 104 5.02 -7.69 -10.19
CA SER A 104 4.34 -7.17 -11.39
C SER A 104 5.32 -6.50 -12.34
N SER A 105 5.14 -6.72 -13.65
CA SER A 105 5.91 -6.06 -14.72
C SER A 105 4.95 -5.38 -15.70
N ALA A 106 5.41 -4.33 -16.39
CA ALA A 106 4.65 -3.57 -17.37
C ALA A 106 5.40 -3.47 -18.70
N CYS A 107 4.68 -3.17 -19.78
CA CYS A 107 5.23 -2.76 -21.06
C CYS A 107 4.42 -1.57 -21.61
N VAL A 108 5.03 -0.75 -22.46
CA VAL A 108 4.35 0.39 -23.10
C VAL A 108 3.98 0.00 -24.53
N ARG A 109 2.78 0.38 -24.97
CA ARG A 109 2.37 0.22 -26.36
C ARG A 109 2.63 1.51 -27.14
N MET A 110 3.42 1.46 -28.20
CA MET A 110 3.70 2.58 -29.09
C MET A 110 3.48 2.17 -30.55
N ASN A 111 2.66 2.95 -31.28
CA ASN A 111 2.38 2.74 -32.71
C ASN A 111 1.98 1.29 -33.08
N GLY A 112 1.22 0.63 -32.20
CA GLY A 112 0.75 -0.74 -32.42
C GLY A 112 1.73 -1.84 -31.95
N ALA A 113 3.00 -1.51 -31.71
CA ALA A 113 4.00 -2.41 -31.14
C ALA A 113 4.08 -2.28 -29.60
N TYR A 114 4.57 -3.33 -28.94
CA TYR A 114 4.84 -3.34 -27.50
C TYR A 114 6.35 -3.22 -27.25
N THR A 115 6.74 -2.48 -26.21
CA THR A 115 8.12 -2.47 -25.72
C THR A 115 8.43 -3.74 -24.92
N ASP A 116 9.70 -3.93 -24.58
CA ASP A 116 10.11 -4.92 -23.60
C ASP A 116 9.40 -4.72 -22.25
N TRP A 117 9.25 -5.83 -21.52
CA TRP A 117 8.71 -5.83 -20.18
C TRP A 117 9.74 -5.28 -19.18
N PHE A 118 9.28 -4.48 -18.24
CA PHE A 118 10.08 -3.95 -17.14
C PHE A 118 9.34 -4.08 -15.82
N ASP A 119 10.07 -4.34 -14.74
CA ASP A 119 9.49 -4.55 -13.42
C ASP A 119 8.90 -3.26 -12.84
N ILE A 120 7.69 -3.35 -12.30
CA ILE A 120 7.01 -2.27 -11.61
C ILE A 120 7.54 -2.22 -10.18
N ARG A 121 8.57 -1.40 -9.97
CA ARG A 121 9.13 -1.20 -8.62
C ARG A 121 8.31 -0.24 -7.78
N ARG A 122 7.64 0.72 -8.44
CA ARG A 122 6.81 1.77 -7.84
C ARG A 122 5.70 2.17 -8.81
N GLY A 123 4.60 2.69 -8.27
CA GLY A 123 3.48 3.19 -9.04
C GLY A 123 3.85 4.35 -9.95
N VAL A 124 3.12 4.51 -11.06
CA VAL A 124 3.24 5.69 -11.90
C VAL A 124 2.36 6.76 -11.26
N GLY A 125 2.96 7.74 -10.58
CA GLY A 125 2.28 8.83 -9.88
C GLY A 125 1.56 9.84 -10.80
N ARG A 126 0.85 9.37 -11.82
CA ARG A 126 0.00 10.18 -12.72
C ARG A 126 -1.46 10.21 -12.27
N GLY A 127 -1.69 10.32 -10.96
CA GLY A 127 -3.02 10.62 -10.39
C GLY A 127 -3.79 9.44 -9.79
N CYS A 128 -3.27 8.21 -9.82
CA CYS A 128 -3.89 7.10 -9.11
C CYS A 128 -3.46 7.09 -7.63
N ILE A 129 -4.39 7.44 -6.73
CA ILE A 129 -4.17 7.45 -5.26
C ILE A 129 -3.77 6.07 -4.70
N ALA A 130 -4.19 4.99 -5.36
CA ALA A 130 -3.89 3.61 -4.95
C ALA A 130 -2.58 3.05 -5.54
N SER A 131 -1.84 3.84 -6.32
CA SER A 131 -0.54 3.43 -6.85
C SER A 131 0.54 3.77 -5.80
N PRO A 132 1.31 2.78 -5.30
CA PRO A 132 2.29 2.99 -4.24
C PRO A 132 3.51 3.82 -4.65
#